data_AF-A0A5P1E5X9-F1
#
_entry.id   AF-A0A5P1E5X9-F1
#
_cell.length_a   1.000
_cell.length_b   1.000
_cell.length_c   1.000
_cell.angle_alpha   90.00
_cell.angle_beta   90.00
_cell.angle_gamma   90.00
#
_symmetry.space_group_name_H-M   'P 1'
#
loop_
_entity.id
_entity.type
_entity.pdbx_description
1 polymer ?
#
loop_
_entity_poly.entity_id
_entity_poly.type
_entity_poly.pdbx_seq_one_letter_code
_entity_poly.pdbx_strand_id
1 'polypeptide(L)'
;MSYEDFTTSLHENECRYAIYDFDFVTEENCQKNKFFFIAWSPDIARVRSKMLYASSNDKFKRELDGIQVELQVTDPTEMGLDVIREYFSNSPKLTASDALHYLKSVKDIFQDKRGKYDEFLNVMEDFKSSRIDTGGVIARVKELFRDIEI
;
A
#
# COMPACT_ATOMS: atom_id res chain seq x y z
N MET A 1 -15.22 -7.02 -11.67
CA MET A 1 -16.15 -7.93 -10.97
C MET A 1 -16.73 -7.15 -9.80
N SER A 2 -18.03 -7.25 -9.56
CA SER A 2 -18.62 -6.60 -8.40
C SER A 2 -18.21 -7.35 -7.13
N TYR A 3 -18.24 -6.67 -5.97
CA TYR A 3 -17.96 -7.30 -4.69
C TYR A 3 -18.91 -8.49 -4.41
N GLU A 4 -20.15 -8.43 -4.89
CA GLU A 4 -21.14 -9.52 -4.76
C GLU A 4 -20.76 -10.76 -5.58
N ASP A 5 -20.16 -10.59 -6.76
CA ASP A 5 -19.66 -11.73 -7.55
C ASP A 5 -18.51 -12.43 -6.83
N PHE A 6 -17.67 -11.65 -6.15
CA PHE A 6 -16.57 -12.16 -5.35
C PHE A 6 -17.08 -12.92 -4.11
N THR A 7 -18.03 -12.36 -3.35
CA THR A 7 -18.58 -13.05 -2.16
C THR A 7 -19.34 -14.32 -2.54
N THR A 8 -20.00 -14.35 -3.70
CA THR A 8 -20.65 -15.56 -4.22
C THR A 8 -19.65 -16.67 -4.54
N SER A 9 -18.38 -16.33 -4.82
CA SER A 9 -17.32 -17.32 -5.06
C SER A 9 -16.74 -17.95 -3.77
N LEU A 10 -17.06 -17.38 -2.60
CA LEU A 10 -16.64 -17.89 -1.29
C LEU A 10 -17.67 -18.92 -0.79
N HIS A 11 -17.39 -20.20 -1.00
CA HIS A 11 -18.25 -21.27 -0.51
C HIS A 11 -18.22 -21.36 1.02
N GLU A 12 -19.39 -21.52 1.64
CA GLU A 12 -19.54 -21.59 3.10
C GLU A 12 -18.91 -22.85 3.73
N ASN A 13 -18.65 -23.91 2.94
CA ASN A 13 -18.17 -25.20 3.46
C ASN A 13 -16.66 -25.41 3.37
N GLU A 14 -15.93 -24.50 2.71
CA GLU A 14 -14.50 -24.66 2.44
C GLU A 14 -13.72 -23.40 2.80
N CYS A 15 -12.57 -23.58 3.45
CA CYS A 15 -11.61 -22.49 3.66
C CYS A 15 -10.93 -22.15 2.33
N ARG A 16 -10.65 -20.87 2.09
CA ARG A 16 -10.01 -20.44 0.85
C ARG A 16 -9.18 -19.19 1.06
N TYR A 17 -8.11 -19.03 0.27
CA TYR A 17 -7.40 -17.77 0.15
C TYR A 17 -7.88 -17.02 -1.08
N ALA A 18 -8.06 -15.73 -0.93
CA ALA A 18 -8.39 -14.85 -2.03
C ALA A 18 -7.51 -13.61 -1.98
N ILE A 19 -7.23 -13.08 -3.16
CA ILE A 19 -6.59 -11.78 -3.33
C ILE A 19 -7.64 -10.90 -3.99
N TYR A 20 -7.93 -9.78 -3.37
CA TYR A 20 -8.87 -8.80 -3.89
C TYR A 20 -8.11 -7.51 -4.16
N ASP A 21 -8.15 -7.06 -5.42
CA ASP A 21 -7.61 -5.77 -5.82
C ASP A 21 -8.68 -4.70 -5.63
N PHE A 22 -8.45 -3.79 -4.69
CA PHE A 22 -9.37 -2.70 -4.43
C PHE A 22 -8.84 -1.41 -5.02
N ASP A 23 -9.48 -1.02 -6.13
CA ASP A 23 -9.28 0.27 -6.77
C ASP A 23 -10.10 1.34 -6.08
N PHE A 24 -9.46 2.47 -5.75
CA PHE A 24 -10.15 3.62 -5.18
C PHE A 24 -9.56 4.93 -5.69
N VAL A 25 -10.37 5.97 -5.61
CA VAL A 25 -9.98 7.33 -5.96
C VAL A 25 -9.89 8.13 -4.67
N THR A 26 -8.73 8.73 -4.40
CA THR A 26 -8.57 9.62 -3.24
C THR A 26 -9.29 10.96 -3.49
N GLU A 27 -9.47 11.77 -2.44
CA GLU A 27 -10.01 13.13 -2.53
C GLU A 27 -9.24 14.02 -3.51
N GLU A 28 -7.96 13.72 -3.76
CA GLU A 28 -7.10 14.40 -4.73
C GLU A 28 -7.27 13.89 -6.17
N ASN A 29 -8.30 13.08 -6.43
CA ASN A 29 -8.55 12.42 -7.72
C ASN A 29 -7.39 11.53 -8.20
N CYS A 30 -6.56 11.04 -7.26
CA CYS A 30 -5.51 10.07 -7.56
C CYS A 30 -6.09 8.66 -7.43
N GLN A 31 -6.10 7.92 -8.54
CA GLN A 31 -6.43 6.51 -8.52
C GLN A 31 -5.29 5.73 -7.85
N LYS A 32 -5.64 4.99 -6.81
CA LYS A 32 -4.73 4.11 -6.08
C LYS A 32 -5.36 2.73 -6.00
N ASN A 33 -4.51 1.72 -5.97
CA ASN A 33 -4.93 0.34 -5.75
C ASN A 33 -4.23 -0.22 -4.51
N LYS A 34 -4.90 -1.14 -3.82
CA LYS A 34 -4.29 -1.95 -2.77
C LYS A 34 -4.73 -3.39 -2.91
N PHE A 35 -3.78 -4.29 -2.72
CA PHE A 35 -4.05 -5.72 -2.63
C PHE A 35 -4.47 -6.10 -1.20
N PHE A 36 -5.65 -6.70 -1.11
CA PHE A 36 -6.18 -7.32 0.10
C PHE A 36 -5.97 -8.81 0.03
N PHE A 37 -5.29 -9.35 1.04
CA PHE A 37 -5.22 -10.79 1.25
C PHE A 37 -6.33 -11.22 2.18
N ILE A 38 -7.16 -12.16 1.72
CA ILE A 38 -8.36 -12.60 2.42
C ILE A 38 -8.20 -14.07 2.75
N ALA A 39 -8.18 -14.36 4.04
CA ALA A 39 -8.24 -15.72 4.56
C ALA A 39 -9.69 -16.02 4.97
N TRP A 40 -10.41 -16.70 4.07
CA TRP A 40 -11.78 -17.15 4.29
C TRP A 40 -11.80 -18.43 5.11
N SER A 41 -12.42 -18.39 6.29
CA SER A 41 -12.55 -19.54 7.20
C SER A 41 -13.93 -19.59 7.85
N PRO A 42 -14.96 -20.06 7.13
CA PRO A 42 -16.34 -20.03 7.61
C PRO A 42 -16.56 -20.97 8.78
N ASP A 43 -17.53 -20.64 9.64
CA ASP A 43 -17.70 -21.35 10.90
C ASP A 43 -18.05 -22.83 10.74
N ILE A 44 -18.81 -23.16 9.69
CA ILE A 44 -19.23 -24.52 9.37
C ILE A 44 -18.14 -25.35 8.67
N ALA A 45 -17.01 -24.73 8.27
CA ALA A 45 -15.90 -25.48 7.68
C ALA A 45 -15.32 -26.50 8.66
N ARG A 46 -14.87 -27.63 8.11
CA ARG A 46 -14.26 -28.71 8.89
C ARG A 46 -13.06 -28.20 9.69
N VAL A 47 -12.97 -28.57 10.97
CA VAL A 47 -11.86 -28.17 11.88
C VAL A 47 -10.49 -28.43 11.27
N ARG A 48 -10.29 -29.60 10.66
CA ARG A 48 -9.02 -29.94 10.00
C ARG A 48 -8.65 -28.99 8.85
N SER A 49 -9.65 -28.49 8.10
CA SER A 49 -9.46 -27.49 7.05
C SER A 49 -9.03 -26.16 7.65
N LYS A 50 -9.75 -25.68 8.68
CA LYS A 50 -9.39 -24.44 9.38
C LYS A 50 -7.96 -24.48 9.92
N MET A 51 -7.58 -25.60 10.54
CA MET A 51 -6.23 -25.80 11.05
C MET A 51 -5.17 -25.76 9.93
N LEU A 52 -5.43 -26.41 8.79
CA LEU A 52 -4.50 -26.44 7.67
C LEU A 52 -4.29 -25.05 7.06
N TYR A 53 -5.38 -24.31 6.86
CA TYR A 53 -5.31 -22.95 6.33
C TYR A 53 -4.64 -22.02 7.35
N ALA A 54 -5.10 -21.97 8.60
CA ALA A 54 -4.47 -21.12 9.62
C ALA A 54 -2.96 -21.38 9.77
N SER A 55 -2.51 -22.64 9.76
CA SER A 55 -1.08 -22.99 9.88
C SER A 55 -0.24 -22.68 8.62
N SER A 56 -0.87 -22.58 7.45
CA SER A 56 -0.19 -22.29 6.18
C SER A 56 -0.20 -20.80 5.81
N ASN A 57 -1.04 -20.00 6.47
CA ASN A 57 -1.30 -18.60 6.17
C ASN A 57 -0.01 -17.76 6.18
N ASP A 58 0.79 -17.83 7.26
CA ASP A 58 2.01 -17.02 7.38
C ASP A 58 3.06 -17.31 6.30
N LYS A 59 3.14 -18.55 5.83
CA LYS A 59 4.06 -18.91 4.74
C LYS A 59 3.55 -18.37 3.41
N PHE A 60 2.27 -18.55 3.13
CA PHE A 60 1.65 -18.10 1.89
C PHE A 60 1.70 -16.56 1.74
N LYS A 61 1.46 -15.82 2.82
CA LYS A 61 1.60 -14.36 2.85
C LYS A 61 3.00 -13.89 2.51
N ARG A 62 4.04 -14.56 3.02
CA ARG A 62 5.44 -14.19 2.78
C ARG A 62 5.89 -14.39 1.34
N GLU A 63 5.21 -15.27 0.60
CA GLU A 63 5.48 -15.47 -0.83
C GLU A 63 4.82 -14.40 -1.71
N LEU A 64 3.85 -13.67 -1.16
CA LEU A 64 3.12 -12.62 -1.87
C LEU A 64 3.73 -11.25 -1.54
N ASP A 65 4.57 -10.77 -2.45
CA ASP A 65 5.16 -9.44 -2.35
C ASP A 65 4.10 -8.35 -2.60
N GLY A 66 4.06 -7.34 -1.74
CA GLY A 66 3.14 -6.20 -1.88
C GLY A 66 1.74 -6.33 -1.27
N ILE A 67 1.43 -7.40 -0.51
CA ILE A 67 0.21 -7.39 0.33
C ILE A 67 0.32 -6.30 1.39
N GLN A 68 -0.67 -5.42 1.42
CA GLN A 68 -0.69 -4.31 2.38
C GLN A 68 -1.67 -4.54 3.54
N VAL A 69 -2.69 -5.38 3.34
CA VAL A 69 -3.72 -5.66 4.34
C VAL A 69 -4.08 -7.14 4.31
N GLU A 70 -4.12 -7.76 5.49
CA GLU A 70 -4.68 -9.10 5.72
C GLU A 70 -6.04 -8.96 6.39
N LEU A 71 -7.03 -9.66 5.84
CA LEU A 71 -8.36 -9.81 6.42
C LEU A 71 -8.61 -11.30 6.68
N GLN A 72 -8.91 -11.61 7.93
CA GLN A 72 -9.42 -12.92 8.32
C GLN A 72 -10.92 -12.79 8.48
N VAL A 73 -11.67 -13.52 7.67
CA VAL A 73 -13.12 -13.38 7.58
C VAL A 73 -13.77 -14.75 7.69
N THR A 74 -14.77 -14.79 8.55
CA THR A 74 -15.57 -15.99 8.84
C THR A 74 -16.96 -15.85 8.24
N ASP A 75 -17.41 -14.62 8.02
CA ASP A 75 -18.68 -14.30 7.39
C ASP A 75 -18.50 -13.25 6.26
N PRO A 76 -19.27 -13.33 5.15
CA PRO A 76 -19.08 -12.42 4.03
C PRO A 76 -19.40 -10.96 4.40
N THR A 77 -20.24 -10.73 5.42
CA THR A 77 -20.56 -9.39 5.91
C THR A 77 -19.39 -8.73 6.67
N GLU A 78 -18.48 -9.51 7.24
CA GLU A 78 -17.25 -9.01 7.90
C GLU A 78 -16.25 -8.41 6.90
N MET A 79 -16.45 -8.66 5.60
CA MET A 79 -15.59 -8.14 4.54
C MET A 79 -16.14 -6.84 3.92
N GLY A 80 -17.13 -6.20 4.57
CA GLY A 80 -17.81 -5.03 4.02
C GLY A 80 -16.89 -3.87 3.65
N LEU A 81 -17.36 -3.01 2.73
CA LEU A 81 -16.67 -1.79 2.30
C LEU A 81 -16.25 -0.90 3.48
N ASP A 82 -16.97 -1.00 4.60
CA ASP A 82 -16.75 -0.22 5.82
C ASP A 82 -15.46 -0.63 6.51
N VAL A 83 -15.21 -1.93 6.63
CA VAL A 83 -13.98 -2.51 7.20
C VAL A 83 -12.79 -2.16 6.31
N ILE A 84 -12.95 -2.35 5.00
CA ILE A 84 -11.94 -1.97 4.01
C ILE A 84 -11.58 -0.49 4.17
N ARG A 85 -12.58 0.41 4.20
CA ARG A 85 -12.39 1.86 4.42
C ARG A 85 -11.70 2.19 5.75
N GLU A 86 -11.99 1.47 6.81
CA GLU A 86 -11.36 1.68 8.12
C GLU A 86 -9.86 1.32 8.09
N TYR A 87 -9.50 0.17 7.51
CA TYR A 87 -8.10 -0.19 7.29
C TYR A 87 -7.36 0.84 6.41
N PHE A 88 -8.05 1.48 5.48
CA PHE A 88 -7.49 2.58 4.69
C PHE A 88 -7.29 3.87 5.50
N SER A 89 -8.25 4.26 6.34
CA SER A 89 -8.11 5.43 7.21
C SER A 89 -6.94 5.27 8.19
N ASN A 90 -6.66 4.04 8.63
CA ASN A 90 -5.58 3.73 9.55
C ASN A 90 -4.23 3.47 8.87
N SER A 91 -4.18 3.30 7.55
CA SER A 91 -2.90 3.24 6.84
C SER A 91 -2.26 4.63 6.84
N PRO A 92 -0.95 4.77 7.15
CA PRO A 92 -0.28 6.06 7.12
C PRO A 92 -0.40 6.63 5.71
N LYS A 93 -1.31 7.59 5.55
CA LYS A 93 -1.41 8.39 4.34
C LYS A 93 -0.12 9.18 4.30
N LEU A 94 0.68 9.10 3.22
CA LEU A 94 1.63 10.18 2.96
C LEU A 94 0.77 11.45 2.81
N THR A 95 0.76 12.26 3.86
CA THR A 95 -0.03 13.48 3.91
C THR A 95 0.76 14.64 3.32
N ALA A 96 0.08 15.71 2.92
CA ALA A 96 0.75 16.97 2.58
C ALA A 96 1.66 17.46 3.73
N SER A 97 1.29 17.20 4.99
CA SER A 97 2.16 17.49 6.15
C SER A 97 3.46 16.69 6.14
N ASP A 98 3.43 15.40 5.78
CA ASP A 98 4.64 14.57 5.71
C ASP A 98 5.54 15.02 4.56
N ALA A 99 4.95 15.38 3.41
CA ALA A 99 5.69 15.95 2.29
C ALA A 99 6.35 17.29 2.66
N LEU A 100 5.62 18.18 3.35
CA LEU A 100 6.15 19.45 3.84
C LEU A 100 7.26 19.25 4.88
N HIS A 101 7.10 18.28 5.78
CA HIS A 101 8.13 17.93 6.75
C HIS A 101 9.39 17.41 6.06
N TYR A 102 9.25 16.52 5.07
CA TYR A 102 10.37 16.03 4.28
C TYR A 102 11.09 17.18 3.56
N LEU A 103 10.36 18.07 2.88
CA LEU A 103 10.93 19.25 2.23
C LEU A 103 11.68 20.16 3.21
N LYS A 104 11.14 20.34 4.41
CA LYS A 104 11.79 21.10 5.48
C LYS A 104 13.09 20.42 5.94
N SER A 105 13.07 19.11 6.17
CA SER A 105 14.27 18.34 6.53
C SER A 105 15.35 18.42 5.44
N VAL A 106 14.96 18.32 4.16
CA VAL A 106 15.88 18.49 3.03
C VAL A 106 16.47 19.91 3.03
N LYS A 107 15.65 20.93 3.24
CA LYS A 107 16.10 22.32 3.31
C LYS A 107 17.10 22.55 4.46
N ASP A 108 16.86 21.95 5.62
CA ASP A 108 17.75 22.06 6.78
C ASP A 108 19.09 21.33 6.52
N ILE A 109 19.06 20.15 5.89
CA ILE A 109 20.27 19.39 5.51
C ILE A 109 21.14 20.17 4.51
N PHE A 110 20.51 20.86 3.56
CA PHE A 110 21.21 21.62 2.52
C PHE A 110 21.31 23.12 2.81
N GLN A 111 21.06 23.57 4.06
CA GLN A 111 21.04 25.00 4.40
C GLN A 111 22.36 25.71 4.06
N ASP A 112 23.49 25.03 4.28
CA ASP A 112 24.84 25.54 4.01
C ASP A 112 25.28 25.31 2.56
N LYS A 113 24.54 24.48 1.82
CA LYS A 113 24.83 24.07 0.43
C LYS A 113 23.70 24.50 -0.50
N ARG A 114 23.49 25.81 -0.62
CA ARG A 114 22.39 26.42 -1.42
C ARG A 114 22.25 25.83 -2.83
N GLY A 115 23.37 25.57 -3.51
CA GLY A 115 23.37 24.95 -4.84
C GLY A 115 22.77 23.54 -4.88
N LYS A 116 22.95 22.73 -3.82
CA LYS A 116 22.35 21.39 -3.73
C LYS A 116 20.85 21.45 -3.48
N TYR A 117 20.37 22.44 -2.72
CA TYR A 117 18.94 22.66 -2.57
C TYR A 117 18.30 23.13 -3.88
N ASP A 118 18.97 24.02 -4.62
CA ASP A 118 18.51 24.46 -5.95
C ASP A 118 18.47 23.28 -6.95
N GLU A 119 19.47 22.39 -6.94
CA GLU A 119 19.45 21.14 -7.70
C GLU A 119 18.27 20.23 -7.31
N PHE A 120 17.97 20.09 -6.01
CA PHE A 120 16.81 19.33 -5.54
C PHE A 120 15.50 19.91 -6.06
N LEU A 121 15.34 21.23 -6.03
CA LEU A 121 14.15 21.90 -6.57
C LEU A 121 14.03 21.69 -8.08
N ASN A 122 15.13 21.75 -8.83
CA ASN A 122 15.13 21.45 -10.26
C ASN A 122 14.66 20.02 -10.55
N VAL A 123 15.06 19.03 -9.74
CA VAL A 123 14.57 17.65 -9.87
C VAL A 123 13.06 17.58 -9.65
N MET A 124 12.54 18.29 -8.64
CA MET A 124 11.10 18.35 -8.38
C MET A 124 10.33 19.06 -9.50
N GLU A 125 10.91 20.08 -10.11
CA GLU A 125 10.34 20.80 -11.27
C GLU A 125 10.36 19.93 -12.53
N ASP A 126 11.45 19.22 -12.81
CA ASP A 126 11.55 18.27 -13.92
C ASP A 126 10.52 17.14 -13.76
N PHE A 127 10.29 16.66 -12.54
CA PHE A 127 9.23 15.67 -12.26
C PHE A 127 7.83 16.26 -12.50
N LYS A 128 7.55 17.46 -11.99
CA LYS A 128 6.27 18.14 -12.16
C LYS A 128 5.97 18.47 -13.63
N SER A 129 7.00 18.77 -14.42
CA SER A 129 6.90 19.01 -15.86
C SER A 129 6.88 17.74 -16.71
N SER A 130 6.83 16.56 -16.08
CA SER A 130 6.87 15.25 -16.76
C SER A 130 8.13 14.99 -17.61
N ARG A 131 9.23 15.70 -17.34
CA ARG A 131 10.53 15.47 -18.00
C ARG A 131 11.24 14.23 -17.47
N ILE A 132 10.99 13.90 -16.21
CA ILE A 132 11.49 12.70 -15.55
C ILE A 132 10.33 11.96 -14.87
N ASP A 133 10.44 10.64 -14.79
CA ASP A 133 9.52 9.77 -14.08
C ASP A 133 10.00 9.49 -12.65
N THR A 134 9.27 8.65 -11.91
CA THR A 134 9.64 8.25 -10.55
C THR A 134 11.03 7.62 -10.48
N GLY A 135 11.42 6.83 -11.49
CA GLY A 135 12.78 6.27 -11.58
C GLY A 135 13.86 7.36 -11.70
N GLY A 136 13.61 8.37 -12.55
CA GLY A 136 14.49 9.52 -12.73
C GLY A 136 14.65 10.37 -11.47
N VAL A 137 13.57 10.60 -10.72
CA VAL A 137 13.64 11.32 -9.43
C VAL A 137 14.54 10.57 -8.45
N ILE A 138 14.35 9.26 -8.28
CA ILE A 138 15.14 8.46 -7.35
C ILE A 138 16.63 8.49 -7.72
N ALA A 139 16.97 8.38 -9.00
CA ALA A 139 18.35 8.43 -9.45
C ALA A 139 19.03 9.77 -9.15
N ARG A 140 18.37 10.89 -9.46
CA ARG A 140 18.91 12.24 -9.23
C ARG A 140 18.98 12.60 -7.75
N VAL A 141 17.98 12.23 -6.97
CA VAL A 141 18.01 12.40 -5.51
C VAL A 141 19.17 11.61 -4.91
N LYS A 142 19.39 10.35 -5.31
CA LYS A 142 20.56 9.56 -4.85
C LYS A 142 21.90 10.21 -5.18
N GLU A 143 22.02 10.86 -6.34
CA GLU A 143 23.23 11.63 -6.70
C GLU A 143 23.39 12.88 -5.85
N LEU A 144 22.29 13.59 -5.59
CA LEU A 144 22.28 14.80 -4.77
C LEU A 144 22.81 14.54 -3.35
N PHE A 145 22.45 13.39 -2.78
CA PHE A 145 22.87 12.94 -1.45
C PHE A 145 24.24 12.24 -1.43
N ARG A 146 24.86 11.97 -2.59
CA ARG A 146 26.14 11.24 -2.67
C ARG A 146 27.33 12.02 -2.06
N ASP A 147 27.24 13.35 -2.03
CA ASP A 147 28.28 14.25 -1.47
C ASP A 147 28.01 14.63 0.00
N ILE A 148 27.06 13.96 0.63
CA ILE A 148 26.83 14.04 2.08
C ILE A 148 27.52 12.82 2.68
N GLU A 149 28.78 12.98 3.11
CA GLU A 149 29.33 12.10 4.13
C GLU A 149 28.45 12.28 5.38
N ILE A 150 27.58 11.31 5.65
CA ILE A 150 26.99 11.08 6.97
C ILE A 150 27.93 10.17 7.74
#